data_AF-A0A9D4CGL3-F1
#
_entry.id   AF-A0A9D4CGL3-F1
#
_cell.length_a   1.000
_cell.length_b   1.000
_cell.length_c   1.000
_cell.angle_alpha   90.00
_cell.angle_beta   90.00
_cell.angle_gamma   90.00
#
_symmetry.space_group_name_H-M   'P 1'
#
loop_
_entity.id
_entity.type
_entity.pdbx_description
1 polymer ?
#
loop_
_entity_poly.entity_id
_entity_poly.type
_entity_poly.pdbx_seq_one_letter_code
_entity_poly.pdbx_strand_id
1 'polypeptide(L)' 'MSATLPNLDLLARWLHADLYRTDFRPVPLAECVKIGNQVFDSEMKPLREVDVKYAVKVKSCVLVTSLL' A
#
# COMPACT_ATOMS: atom_id res chain seq x y z
N MET A 1 5.23 2.28 -21.33
CA MET A 1 4.34 1.65 -20.32
C MET A 1 4.89 1.91 -18.93
N SER A 2 4.04 2.17 -17.94
CA SER A 2 4.43 2.51 -16.56
C SER A 2 3.40 1.99 -15.54
N ALA A 3 3.73 2.07 -14.25
CA ALA A 3 2.73 1.99 -13.17
C ALA A 3 1.83 3.24 -13.13
N THR A 4 0.88 3.29 -12.20
CA THR A 4 -0.01 4.43 -11.99
C THR A 4 0.78 5.65 -11.51
N LEU A 5 0.76 6.73 -12.32
CA LEU A 5 1.40 8.01 -12.02
C LEU A 5 0.35 9.13 -12.05
N PRO A 6 0.42 10.14 -11.16
CA PRO A 6 -0.55 11.23 -11.09
C PRO A 6 -0.41 12.25 -12.24
N ASN A 7 0.79 12.39 -12.82
CA ASN A 7 1.11 13.39 -13.86
C ASN A 7 1.28 12.78 -15.26
N LEU A 8 0.61 11.66 -15.53
CA LEU A 8 0.81 10.88 -16.76
C LEU A 8 0.43 11.65 -18.04
N ASP A 9 -0.53 12.58 -17.95
CA ASP A 9 -0.94 13.44 -19.07
C ASP A 9 0.19 14.36 -19.56
N LEU A 10 1.02 14.85 -18.65
CA LEU A 10 2.15 15.71 -19.00
C LEU A 10 3.16 14.94 -19.85
N LEU A 11 3.43 13.69 -19.48
CA LEU A 11 4.34 12.80 -20.21
C LEU A 11 3.79 12.46 -21.60
N ALA A 12 2.49 12.18 -21.70
CA ALA A 12 1.83 11.91 -22.98
C ALA A 12 1.92 13.11 -23.94
N ARG A 13 1.69 14.33 -23.43
CA ARG A 13 1.84 15.57 -24.22
C ARG A 13 3.27 15.83 -24.65
N TRP A 14 4.23 15.64 -23.75
CA TRP A 14 5.65 15.84 -24.05
C TRP A 14 6.16 14.89 -25.14
N LEU A 15 5.62 13.67 -25.18
CA LEU A 15 5.98 12.65 -26.17
C LEU A 15 5.09 12.65 -27.42
N HIS A 16 4.09 13.55 -27.51
CA HIS A 16 3.07 13.55 -28.56
C HIS A 16 2.41 12.16 -28.78
N ALA A 17 2.07 11.48 -27.68
CA ALA A 17 1.56 10.11 -27.71
C ALA A 17 0.13 10.01 -27.14
N ASP A 18 -0.62 9.02 -27.62
CA ASP A 18 -1.93 8.68 -27.07
C ASP A 18 -1.80 7.99 -25.71
N LEU A 19 -2.68 8.35 -24.79
CA LEU A 19 -2.67 7.83 -23.42
C LEU A 19 -3.76 6.78 -23.21
N TYR A 20 -3.36 5.58 -22.78
CA TYR A 20 -4.26 4.54 -22.30
C TYR A 20 -3.96 4.21 -20.83
N ARG A 21 -4.99 4.24 -19.98
CA ARG A 21 -4.89 3.96 -18.54
C ARG A 21 -6.00 3.00 -18.12
N THR A 22 -5.65 2.00 -17.31
CA THR A 22 -6.60 1.10 -16.68
C THR A 22 -6.11 0.66 -15.31
N ASP A 23 -7.05 0.54 -14.37
CA ASP A 23 -6.79 0.00 -13.03
C ASP A 23 -7.15 -1.50 -12.94
N PHE A 24 -7.50 -2.13 -14.07
CA PHE A 24 -7.85 -3.56 -14.11
C PHE A 24 -6.68 -4.44 -13.62
N ARG A 25 -7.02 -5.41 -12.77
CA ARG A 25 -6.14 -6.44 -12.25
C ARG A 25 -6.85 -7.80 -12.38
N PRO A 26 -6.33 -8.76 -13.16
CA PRO A 26 -6.96 -10.06 -13.33
C PRO A 26 -7.13 -10.85 -12.01
N VAL A 27 -6.22 -10.63 -11.06
CA VAL A 27 -6.28 -11.21 -9.72
C VAL A 27 -6.48 -10.07 -8.72
N PRO A 28 -7.52 -10.12 -7.86
CA PRO A 28 -7.74 -9.08 -6.88
C PRO A 28 -6.60 -9.06 -5.85
N LEU A 29 -6.15 -7.86 -5.51
CA LEU A 29 -5.16 -7.63 -4.46
C LEU A 29 -5.89 -7.13 -3.22
N ALA A 30 -5.67 -7.79 -2.08
CA ALA A 30 -6.17 -7.35 -0.79
C ALA A 30 -5.05 -6.60 -0.06
N GLU A 31 -5.30 -5.35 0.30
CA GLU A 31 -4.37 -4.51 1.06
C GLU A 31 -4.59 -4.75 2.56
N CYS A 32 -3.53 -5.09 3.29
CA CYS A 32 -3.62 -5.42 4.71
C CYS A 32 -2.48 -4.78 5.49
N VAL A 33 -2.73 -4.43 6.75
CA VAL A 33 -1.71 -3.93 7.68
C VAL A 33 -1.57 -4.87 8.87
N LYS A 34 -0.33 -5.18 9.26
CA LYS A 34 -0.05 -5.97 10.47
C LYS A 34 0.23 -5.02 11.64
N ILE A 35 -0.51 -5.18 12.74
CA ILE A 35 -0.28 -4.46 13.99
C ILE A 35 -0.17 -5.51 15.11
N GLY A 36 0.99 -5.58 15.77
CA GLY A 36 1.27 -6.61 16.76
C GLY A 36 1.18 -8.02 16.16
N ASN A 37 0.29 -8.85 16.71
CA ASN A 37 0.02 -10.20 16.20
C ASN A 37 -1.20 -10.26 15.26
N GLN A 38 -1.92 -9.16 15.04
CA GLN A 38 -3.14 -9.15 14.23
C GLN A 38 -2.90 -8.49 12.86
N VAL A 39 -3.60 -8.99 11.84
CA VAL A 39 -3.64 -8.41 10.50
C VAL A 39 -5.02 -7.81 10.30
N PHE A 40 -5.04 -6.58 9.83
CA PHE A 40 -6.23 -5.78 9.57
C PHE A 40 -6.39 -5.54 8.08
N ASP A 41 -7.63 -5.44 7.64
CA ASP A 41 -7.98 -4.96 6.29
C ASP A 41 -7.85 -3.43 6.20
N SER A 42 -7.98 -2.89 5.00
CA SER A 42 -8.11 -1.46 4.67
C SER A 42 -9.16 -0.72 5.51
N GLU A 43 -10.24 -1.38 5.95
CA GLU A 43 -11.28 -0.82 6.83
C GLU A 43 -10.95 -0.93 8.34
N MET A 44 -9.71 -1.29 8.71
CA MET A 44 -9.29 -1.53 10.10
C MET A 44 -10.07 -2.65 10.82
N LYS A 45 -10.65 -3.59 10.07
CA LYS A 45 -11.29 -4.79 10.61
C LYS A 45 -10.26 -5.90 10.82
N PRO A 46 -10.25 -6.61 11.96
CA PRO A 46 -9.32 -7.71 12.19
C PRO A 46 -9.67 -8.88 11.27
N LEU A 47 -8.71 -9.32 10.45
CA LEU A 47 -8.87 -10.44 9.53
C LEU A 47 -8.37 -11.75 10.13
N ARG A 48 -7.18 -11.73 10.72
CA ARG A 48 -6.53 -12.93 11.27
C ARG A 48 -5.41 -12.59 12.24
N GLU A 49 -5.10 -13.55 13.11
CA GLU A 49 -3.91 -13.52 13.94
C GLU A 49 -2.75 -14.24 13.23
N VAL A 50 -1.53 -13.74 13.42
CA VAL A 50 -0.29 -14.27 12.87
C VAL A 50 0.54 -14.77 14.03
N ASP A 51 0.68 -16.09 14.11
CA ASP A 51 1.56 -16.72 15.09
C ASP A 51 3.02 -16.49 14.70
N VAL A 52 3.73 -15.70 15.50
CA VAL A 52 5.08 -15.25 15.19
C VAL A 52 6.10 -16.28 15.70
N LYS A 53 6.20 -17.41 15.00
CA LYS A 53 7.22 -18.45 15.32
C LYS A 53 8.66 -17.95 15.17
N TYR A 54 8.85 -16.87 14.39
CA TYR A 54 10.13 -16.18 14.21
C TYR A 54 9.92 -14.68 14.47
N ALA A 55 10.08 -14.27 15.72
CA ALA A 55 9.96 -12.86 16.12
C ALA A 55 11.10 -12.03 15.51
N VAL A 56 10.85 -11.42 14.36
CA VAL A 56 11.71 -10.35 13.85
C VAL A 56 11.51 -9.14 14.76
N LYS A 57 12.50 -8.82 15.59
CA LYS A 57 12.54 -7.61 16.40
C LYS A 57 12.57 -6.40 15.47
N VAL A 58 11.39 -5.85 15.16
CA VAL A 58 11.29 -4.52 14.56
C VAL A 58 11.48 -3.53 15.71
N LYS A 59 12.57 -2.75 15.69
CA LYS A 59 12.71 -1.62 16.63
C LYS A 59 11.54 -0.69 16.38
N SER A 60 10.75 -0.43 17.42
CA SER A 60 9.61 0.47 17.41
C SER A 60 9.99 1.78 16.74
N CYS A 61 9.40 2.04 15.57
CA CYS A 61 9.38 3.38 15.00
C CYS A 61 8.52 4.22 15.94
N VAL A 62 9.17 5.10 16.71
CA VAL A 62 8.51 6.02 17.63
C VAL A 62 7.60 6.91 16.79
N LEU A 63 6.29 6.67 16.84
CA LEU A 63 5.32 7.70 16.49
C LEU A 63 5.53 8.81 17.51
N VAL A 64 6.09 9.93 17.05
CA VAL A 64 6.28 11.13 17.85
C VAL A 64 4.90 11.63 18.28
N THR A 65 4.41 11.14 19.41
CA THR A 65 3.41 11.84 20.21
C THR A 65 4.18 12.88 21.01
N SER A 66 4.32 14.08 20.45
CA SER A 66 4.53 15.26 21.28
C SER A 66 3.32 16.16 21.06
N LEU A 67 2.49 16.24 22.10
CA LEU A 67 1.50 17.28 22.26
C LEU A 67 2.23 18.63 22.20
N LEU A 68 1.87 19.46 21.22
CA LEU A 68 1.59 20.90 21.33
C LEU A 68 1.05 21.40 19.98
#